data_AF-A0A495Z5V6-F1
#
_entry.id   AF-A0A495Z5V6-F1
#
_cell.length_a   1.000
_cell.length_b   1.000
_cell.length_c   1.000
_cell.angle_alpha   90.00
_cell.angle_beta   90.00
_cell.angle_gamma   90.00
#
_symmetry.space_group_name_H-M   'P 1'
#
loop_
_entity.id
_entity.type
_entity.pdbx_description
1 polymer ?
#
loop_
_entity_poly.entity_id
_entity_poly.type
_entity_poly.pdbx_seq_one_letter_code
_entity_poly.pdbx_strand_id
1 'polypeptide(L)'
;MLSKPYAKEIEVLRSQWSGSDKKVVVGIGIVTCLYVNPKTQAYWIIDYRPFDKDHDGPTKIDHGLEMLHNAVFKKQLPFRQC
;
A
#
# COMPACT_ATOMS: atom_id res chain seq x y z
N MET A 1 3.03 1.01 5.70
CA MET A 1 3.34 2.29 6.38
C MET A 1 4.84 2.50 6.35
N LEU A 2 5.27 3.72 6.05
CA LEU A 2 6.67 4.11 6.15
C LEU A 2 6.85 4.99 7.40
N SER A 3 7.52 4.46 8.42
CA SER A 3 7.80 5.21 9.65
C SER A 3 8.80 6.33 9.39
N LYS A 4 8.50 7.53 9.89
CA LYS A 4 9.30 8.75 9.73
C LYS A 4 9.34 9.52 11.06
N PRO A 5 9.96 8.96 12.11
CA PRO A 5 9.86 9.49 13.47
C PRO A 5 10.51 10.87 13.67
N TYR A 6 11.42 11.26 12.78
CA TYR A 6 12.14 12.55 12.85
C TYR A 6 11.62 13.59 11.84
N ALA A 7 10.70 13.22 10.94
CA ALA A 7 10.13 14.16 9.99
C ALA A 7 9.07 15.03 10.67
N LYS A 8 9.00 16.32 10.28
CA LYS A 8 8.04 17.28 10.86
C LYS A 8 7.22 18.06 9.82
N GLU A 9 7.70 18.14 8.58
CA GLU A 9 7.17 19.08 7.57
C GLU A 9 6.62 18.37 6.31
N ILE A 10 6.43 17.06 6.35
CA ILE A 10 5.84 16.33 5.22
C ILE A 10 4.32 16.38 5.38
N GLU A 11 3.61 16.95 4.40
CA GLU A 11 2.15 17.17 4.45
C GLU A 11 1.35 15.90 4.75
N VAL A 12 1.70 14.78 4.12
CA VAL A 12 1.04 13.47 4.29
C VAL A 12 1.46 12.72 5.58
N LEU A 13 2.26 13.36 6.43
CA LEU A 13 2.75 12.75 7.67
C LEU A 13 1.63 12.70 8.71
N ARG A 14 1.44 11.53 9.33
CA ARG A 14 0.41 11.34 10.35
C ARG A 14 0.85 10.40 11.47
N SER A 15 0.25 10.60 12.65
CA SER A 15 0.31 9.63 13.74
C SER A 15 -0.64 8.48 13.45
N GLN A 16 -0.13 7.25 13.48
CA GLN A 16 -0.92 6.06 13.19
C GLN A 16 -0.45 4.86 14.01
N TRP A 17 -1.36 3.93 14.27
CA TRP A 17 -1.03 2.70 14.97
C TRP A 17 -0.15 1.78 14.10
N SER A 18 1.00 1.38 14.63
CA SER A 18 1.87 0.35 14.07
C SER A 18 1.47 -1.00 14.63
N GLY A 19 0.97 -1.90 13.79
CA GLY A 19 0.72 -3.29 14.20
C GLY A 19 2.01 -4.04 14.56
N SER A 20 3.11 -3.74 13.85
CA SER A 20 4.42 -4.35 14.08
C SER A 20 5.05 -3.89 15.39
N ASP A 21 5.04 -2.58 15.64
CA ASP A 21 5.67 -2.01 16.86
C ASP A 21 4.71 -1.96 18.06
N LYS A 22 3.43 -2.31 17.85
CA LYS A 22 2.34 -2.24 18.84
C LYS A 22 2.27 -0.89 19.56
N LYS A 23 2.49 0.19 18.83
CA LYS A 23 2.45 1.57 19.35
C LYS A 23 2.04 2.56 18.26
N VAL A 24 1.65 3.76 18.66
CA VAL A 24 1.45 4.87 17.73
C VAL A 24 2.82 5.37 17.26
N VAL A 25 2.98 5.48 15.95
CA VAL A 25 4.19 6.00 15.30
C VAL A 25 3.81 7.09 14.31
N VAL A 26 4.72 8.03 14.10
CA VAL A 26 4.60 9.06 13.07
C VAL A 26 5.15 8.52 11.76
N GLY A 27 4.36 8.57 10.69
CA GLY A 27 4.75 8.01 9.41
C GLY A 27 3.81 8.38 8.28
N ILE A 28 4.11 7.83 7.11
CA ILE A 28 3.33 8.01 5.89
C ILE A 28 2.51 6.74 5.66
N GLY A 29 1.20 6.95 5.45
CA GLY A 29 0.28 5.90 5.05
C GLY A 29 0.66 5.39 3.66
N ILE A 30 0.80 4.07 3.52
CA ILE A 30 1.04 3.43 2.21
C ILE A 30 0.07 2.26 2.10
N VAL A 31 -0.59 2.17 0.96
CA VAL A 31 -1.37 1.00 0.54
C VAL A 31 -0.55 0.25 -0.50
N THR A 32 -0.36 -1.04 -0.27
CA THR A 32 0.39 -1.93 -1.16
C THR A 32 -0.55 -3.00 -1.71
N CYS A 33 -0.56 -3.19 -3.02
CA CYS A 33 -1.24 -4.30 -3.68
C CYS A 33 -0.23 -5.42 -3.94
N LEU A 34 -0.45 -6.57 -3.30
CA LEU A 34 0.39 -7.77 -3.42
C LEU A 34 -0.49 -8.93 -3.84
N TYR A 35 -0.10 -9.63 -4.91
CA TYR A 35 -0.71 -10.90 -5.26
C TYR A 35 0.11 -12.06 -4.66
N VAL A 36 -0.57 -13.02 -4.05
CA VAL A 36 0.03 -14.25 -3.52
C VAL A 36 -0.65 -15.44 -4.17
N ASN A 37 0.13 -16.33 -4.76
CA ASN A 37 -0.37 -17.60 -5.28
C ASN A 37 -0.45 -18.60 -4.11
N PRO A 38 -1.66 -19.05 -3.70
CA PRO A 38 -1.80 -19.92 -2.53
C PRO A 38 -1.19 -21.32 -2.73
N LYS A 39 -1.03 -21.78 -3.97
CA LYS A 39 -0.48 -23.10 -4.28
C LYS A 39 1.04 -23.12 -4.19
N THR A 40 1.70 -22.09 -4.72
CA THR A 40 3.17 -22.03 -4.79
C THR A 40 3.79 -21.17 -3.69
N GLN A 41 2.97 -20.40 -2.95
CA GLN A 41 3.40 -19.37 -2.00
C GLN A 41 4.25 -18.26 -2.63
N ALA A 42 4.33 -18.21 -3.97
CA ALA A 42 5.00 -17.13 -4.69
C ALA A 42 4.17 -15.84 -4.60
N TYR A 43 4.85 -14.69 -4.64
CA TYR A 43 4.21 -13.38 -4.55
C TYR A 43 4.74 -12.41 -5.60
N TRP A 44 3.87 -11.47 -6.00
CA TRP A 44 4.18 -10.42 -6.96
C TRP A 44 3.72 -9.08 -6.41
N ILE A 45 4.64 -8.12 -6.35
CA ILE A 45 4.32 -6.73 -6.01
C ILE A 45 3.66 -6.10 -7.24
N ILE A 46 2.40 -5.71 -7.09
CA ILE A 46 1.61 -5.13 -8.19
C ILE A 46 1.80 -3.62 -8.23
N ASP A 47 1.61 -2.97 -7.09
CA ASP A 47 1.64 -1.51 -6.98
C ASP A 47 1.73 -1.07 -5.51
N TYR A 48 2.17 0.16 -5.28
CA TYR A 48 2.10 0.82 -3.97
C TYR A 48 1.77 2.30 -4.17
N ARG A 49 1.01 2.87 -3.23
CA ARG A 49 0.61 4.27 -3.28
C ARG A 49 0.64 4.89 -1.88
N PRO A 50 1.09 6.15 -1.74
CA PRO A 50 0.78 6.94 -0.56
C PRO A 50 -0.74 6.98 -0.36
N PHE A 51 -1.17 6.92 0.90
CA PHE A 51 -2.57 7.00 1.27
C PHE A 51 -2.73 7.95 2.44
N ASP A 52 -3.56 8.96 2.24
CA ASP A 52 -3.94 9.91 3.26
C ASP A 52 -5.44 9.83 3.52
N LYS A 53 -5.82 9.28 4.67
CA LYS A 53 -7.23 9.09 5.04
C LYS A 53 -8.03 10.39 5.05
N ASP A 54 -7.40 11.53 5.35
CA ASP A 54 -8.09 12.78 5.63
C ASP A 54 -8.25 13.65 4.36
N HIS A 55 -7.42 13.40 3.35
CA HIS A 55 -7.42 14.14 2.07
C HIS A 55 -7.83 13.28 0.87
N ASP A 56 -7.65 11.95 0.94
CA ASP A 56 -8.08 11.05 -0.12
C ASP A 56 -9.58 10.78 -0.01
N GLY A 57 -10.29 10.97 -1.13
CA GLY A 57 -11.69 10.54 -1.28
C GLY A 57 -11.84 9.01 -1.34
N PRO A 58 -11.02 8.28 -2.13
CA PRO A 58 -11.11 6.83 -2.23
C PRO A 58 -10.70 6.11 -0.95
N THR A 59 -11.37 4.99 -0.64
CA THR A 59 -10.97 4.12 0.47
C THR A 59 -9.76 3.27 0.10
N LYS A 60 -9.16 2.61 1.10
CA LYS A 60 -8.08 1.62 0.86
C LYS A 60 -8.52 0.50 -0.09
N ILE A 61 -9.79 0.09 -0.03
CA ILE A 61 -10.35 -0.95 -0.89
C ILE A 61 -10.45 -0.43 -2.32
N ASP A 62 -10.92 0.80 -2.50
CA ASP A 62 -11.02 1.44 -3.82
C ASP A 62 -9.65 1.53 -4.50
N HIS A 63 -8.63 1.97 -3.74
CA HIS A 63 -7.25 1.94 -4.23
C HIS A 63 -6.78 0.53 -4.59
N GLY A 64 -7.13 -0.48 -3.77
CA GLY A 64 -6.85 -1.89 -4.05
C GLY A 64 -7.43 -2.35 -5.39
N LEU A 65 -8.71 -2.10 -5.62
CA LEU A 65 -9.43 -2.45 -6.84
C LEU A 65 -8.85 -1.73 -8.05
N GLU A 66 -8.56 -0.43 -7.93
CA GLU A 66 -7.99 0.36 -9.00
C GLU A 66 -6.57 -0.10 -9.37
N MET A 67 -5.73 -0.41 -8.38
CA MET A 67 -4.39 -0.97 -8.60
C MET A 67 -4.47 -2.32 -9.33
N LEU A 68 -5.41 -3.19 -8.93
CA LEU A 68 -5.62 -4.48 -9.58
C LEU A 68 -6.13 -4.32 -11.03
N HIS A 69 -7.12 -3.45 -11.25
CA HIS A 69 -7.62 -3.14 -12.58
C HIS A 69 -6.51 -2.60 -13.49
N ASN A 70 -5.70 -1.67 -13.00
CA ASN A 70 -4.56 -1.13 -13.74
C ASN A 70 -3.53 -2.22 -14.05
N ALA A 71 -3.27 -3.14 -13.12
CA ALA A 71 -2.33 -4.24 -13.31
C ALA A 71 -2.73 -5.18 -14.45
N VAL A 72 -4.03 -5.53 -14.52
CA VAL A 72 -4.57 -6.46 -15.52
C VAL A 72 -4.77 -5.77 -16.87
N PHE A 73 -5.48 -4.63 -16.89
CA PHE A 73 -5.97 -4.03 -18.13
C PHE A 73 -4.99 -3.03 -18.76
N LYS A 74 -4.14 -2.38 -17.95
CA LYS A 74 -3.18 -1.39 -18.47
C LYS A 74 -1.76 -1.94 -18.52
N LYS A 75 -1.23 -2.37 -17.37
CA LYS A 75 0.15 -2.85 -17.25
C LYS A 75 0.34 -4.25 -17.83
N GLN A 76 -0.75 -5.03 -17.96
CA GLN A 76 -0.75 -6.41 -18.44
C GLN A 76 0.34 -7.25 -17.77
N LEU A 77 0.44 -7.14 -16.44
CA LEU A 77 1.51 -7.79 -15.70
C LEU A 77 1.47 -9.31 -15.96
N PRO A 78 2.60 -9.93 -16.31
CA PRO A 78 2.65 -11.36 -16.50
C PRO A 78 2.58 -12.02 -15.12
N PHE A 79 1.37 -12.37 -14.68
CA PHE A 79 1.13 -13.19 -13.49
C PHE A 79 1.52 -14.66 -13.73
N ARG A 80 2.65 -14.89 -14.41
CA ARG A 80 3.14 -16.23 -14.78
C ARG A 80 4.28 -16.63 -13.86
N GLN A 81 4.33 -17.93 -13.60
CA GLN A 81 5.43 -18.60 -12.89
C GLN A 81 6.76 -18.36 -13.60
N CYS A 82 7.80 -18.07 -12.84
CA CYS A 82 9.15 -18.52 -13.18
C CYS A 82 9.22 -20.04 -12.96
#